data_AF-A0A914NW30-F1
#
_entry.id   AF-A0A914NW30-F1
#
_cell.length_a   1.000
_cell.length_b   1.000
_cell.length_c   1.000
_cell.angle_alpha   90.00
_cell.angle_beta   90.00
_cell.angle_gamma   90.00
#
_symmetry.space_group_name_H-M   'P 1'
#
loop_
_entity.id
_entity.type
_entity.pdbx_description
1 polymer ?
#
loop_
_entity_poly.entity_id
_entity_poly.type
_entity_poly.pdbx_seq_one_letter_code
_entity_poly.pdbx_strand_id
1 'polypeptide(L)'
;MEIIYTKIFKNIFYNIVALLLFQTSYFSFAILFGQQNEIRLLESLDGLWTFVREPANSEGIGIINNWAEMDLSFEFENATKIPVPAAYNDLSFERDLQNHVGWVWYQRLYWLPSTLINNQKNRLRSFLHFGSVQYFAIVYLNGKEIGRHVGGHLPFQFELELIQNFPNLITIAVNNTLSSYTIPPGEFNIINLSSGNKIIQQTPNFDFFNYAGILRPIQIWHLPQIFINDIKLIADCYGNLSYSIEINEELQILPKIIVTIFYGNKIVALMEGLSNKTKIEKANLWWPRGMGKPNLYIAE
;
A
#
# COMPACT_ATOMS: atom_id res chain seq x y z
N MET A 1 30.97 22.01 -11.40
CA MET A 1 29.89 21.03 -11.64
C MET A 1 29.20 20.54 -10.36
N GLU A 2 29.41 21.20 -9.22
CA GLU A 2 28.68 21.03 -7.95
C GLU A 2 27.31 21.76 -7.90
N ILE A 3 26.99 22.56 -8.93
CA ILE A 3 25.92 23.56 -8.89
C ILE A 3 24.56 23.03 -9.40
N ILE A 4 24.56 21.90 -10.15
CA ILE A 4 23.32 21.33 -10.73
C ILE A 4 22.73 20.24 -9.83
N TYR A 5 23.58 19.41 -9.20
CA TYR A 5 23.15 18.40 -8.23
C TYR A 5 22.62 19.02 -6.93
N THR A 6 23.17 20.16 -6.50
CA THR A 6 22.55 20.93 -5.41
C THR A 6 21.23 21.56 -5.82
N LYS A 7 20.90 21.77 -7.10
CA LYS A 7 19.63 22.41 -7.49
C LYS A 7 18.45 21.45 -7.51
N ILE A 8 18.67 20.20 -7.94
CA ILE A 8 17.63 19.16 -7.92
C ILE A 8 17.40 18.67 -6.48
N PHE A 9 18.47 18.40 -5.73
CA PHE A 9 18.33 18.04 -4.32
C PHE A 9 17.98 19.24 -3.42
N LYS A 10 18.39 20.49 -3.69
CA LYS A 10 17.84 21.65 -2.95
C LYS A 10 16.41 21.94 -3.34
N ASN A 11 15.92 21.69 -4.56
CA ASN A 11 14.48 21.82 -4.80
C ASN A 11 13.69 20.70 -4.12
N ILE A 12 14.24 19.49 -4.04
CA ILE A 12 13.64 18.41 -3.24
C ILE A 12 13.75 18.71 -1.74
N PHE A 13 14.85 19.30 -1.26
CA PHE A 13 15.09 19.59 0.16
C PHE A 13 14.41 20.90 0.63
N TYR A 14 14.32 21.93 -0.21
CA TYR A 14 13.46 23.10 0.03
C TYR A 14 11.99 22.71 -0.11
N ASN A 15 11.62 21.74 -0.94
CA ASN A 15 10.28 21.17 -0.88
C ASN A 15 10.10 20.29 0.36
N ILE A 16 11.10 19.60 0.89
CA ILE A 16 10.99 18.88 2.18
C ILE A 16 10.88 19.86 3.37
N VAL A 17 11.56 21.02 3.31
CA VAL A 17 11.49 22.07 4.34
C VAL A 17 10.27 22.99 4.15
N ALA A 18 9.77 23.18 2.94
CA ALA A 18 8.49 23.86 2.66
C ALA A 18 7.27 22.91 2.82
N LEU A 19 7.45 21.59 2.73
CA LEU A 19 6.46 20.57 3.10
C LEU A 19 6.21 20.56 4.61
N LEU A 20 7.11 21.11 5.44
CA LEU A 20 6.81 21.36 6.85
C LEU A 20 5.79 22.49 7.06
N LEU A 21 5.43 23.24 6.02
CA LEU A 21 4.40 24.30 6.07
C LEU A 21 3.14 24.00 5.25
N PHE A 22 3.07 22.85 4.59
CA PHE A 22 1.83 22.23 4.09
C PHE A 22 1.84 20.73 4.42
N GLN A 23 1.91 20.41 5.70
CA GLN A 23 1.59 19.09 6.19
C GLN A 23 0.07 18.88 6.12
N THR A 24 -0.45 18.39 5.00
CA THR A 24 -1.42 17.31 5.11
C THR A 24 -0.59 16.04 5.25
N SER A 25 -0.29 15.70 6.50
CA SER A 25 0.49 14.54 6.87
C SER A 25 -0.28 13.28 6.45
N TYR A 26 -0.05 12.76 5.25
CA TYR A 26 -0.50 11.43 4.89
C TYR A 26 0.45 10.41 5.55
N PHE A 27 0.40 10.33 6.89
CA PHE A 27 1.00 9.21 7.61
C PHE A 27 0.20 7.96 7.26
N SER A 28 0.89 6.92 6.80
CA SER A 28 0.29 5.58 6.72
C SER A 28 0.16 5.07 8.15
N PHE A 29 -1.04 5.17 8.72
CA PHE A 29 -1.40 4.52 9.97
C PHE A 29 -1.31 3.00 9.81
N ALA A 30 -1.18 2.26 10.91
CA ALA A 30 -1.36 0.81 10.86
C ALA A 30 -2.75 0.53 10.27
N ILE A 31 -2.82 -0.30 9.23
CA ILE A 31 -4.07 -0.57 8.51
C ILE A 31 -4.58 -1.93 8.97
N LEU A 32 -5.84 -1.99 9.39
CA LEU A 32 -6.51 -3.26 9.67
C LEU A 32 -6.50 -4.15 8.43
N PHE A 33 -6.36 -5.45 8.62
CA PHE A 33 -6.52 -6.38 7.51
C PHE A 33 -7.96 -6.33 6.97
N GLY A 34 -8.10 -6.27 5.66
CA GLY A 34 -9.40 -6.17 5.01
C GLY A 34 -10.24 -7.43 5.18
N GLN A 35 -11.51 -7.26 5.55
CA GLN A 35 -12.49 -8.33 5.64
C GLN A 35 -13.78 -7.93 4.94
N GLN A 36 -14.29 -8.80 4.07
CA GLN A 36 -15.58 -8.64 3.42
C GLN A 36 -16.72 -9.04 4.35
N ASN A 37 -17.76 -8.22 4.41
CA ASN A 37 -18.98 -8.46 5.18
C ASN A 37 -20.16 -7.70 4.56
N GLU A 38 -21.27 -7.56 5.27
CA GLU A 38 -22.49 -6.92 4.80
C GLU A 38 -22.36 -5.41 4.50
N ILE A 39 -21.33 -4.74 5.01
CA ILE A 39 -21.07 -3.31 4.80
C ILE A 39 -19.70 -3.00 4.15
N ARG A 40 -18.79 -3.97 4.06
CA ARG A 40 -17.46 -3.84 3.44
C ARG A 40 -17.34 -4.74 2.23
N LEU A 41 -17.04 -4.17 1.08
CA LEU A 41 -16.77 -4.92 -0.15
C LEU A 41 -15.29 -4.80 -0.52
N LEU A 42 -14.66 -5.93 -0.82
CA LEU A 42 -13.25 -6.01 -1.18
C LEU A 42 -13.11 -6.66 -2.56
N GLU A 43 -12.58 -5.92 -3.52
CA GLU A 43 -12.33 -6.39 -4.88
C GLU A 43 -10.83 -6.56 -5.09
N SER A 44 -10.40 -7.72 -5.62
CA SER A 44 -8.99 -7.92 -5.98
C SER A 44 -8.67 -7.23 -7.31
N LEU A 45 -7.50 -6.57 -7.37
CA LEU A 45 -6.87 -6.09 -8.59
C LEU A 45 -5.65 -6.95 -8.99
N ASP A 46 -5.56 -8.17 -8.46
CA ASP A 46 -4.54 -9.13 -8.86
C ASP A 46 -4.78 -9.61 -10.30
N GLY A 47 -3.74 -10.13 -10.93
CA GLY A 47 -3.73 -10.57 -12.33
C GLY A 47 -2.74 -9.78 -13.16
N LEU A 48 -2.97 -9.71 -14.47
CA LEU A 48 -2.04 -9.11 -15.41
C LEU A 48 -2.18 -7.58 -15.45
N TRP A 49 -1.07 -6.88 -15.30
CA TRP A 49 -0.95 -5.43 -15.46
C TRP A 49 -0.10 -5.11 -16.69
N THR A 50 -0.40 -4.03 -17.40
CA THR A 50 0.55 -3.45 -18.37
C THR A 50 1.81 -3.04 -17.60
N PHE A 51 2.97 -3.38 -18.13
CA PHE A 51 4.26 -3.11 -17.50
C PHE A 51 5.20 -2.43 -18.51
N VAL A 52 5.75 -1.28 -18.13
CA VAL A 52 6.78 -0.57 -18.90
C VAL A 52 7.97 -0.32 -18.00
N ARG A 53 9.16 -0.62 -18.51
CA ARG A 53 10.43 -0.34 -17.83
C ARG A 53 11.01 0.95 -18.40
N GLU A 54 11.37 1.90 -17.53
CA GLU A 54 12.19 3.03 -17.97
C GLU A 54 13.62 2.56 -18.26
N PRO A 55 14.41 3.28 -19.08
CA PRO A 55 15.85 3.06 -19.15
C PRO A 55 16.45 3.01 -17.73
N ALA A 56 17.36 2.06 -17.49
CA ALA A 56 18.03 1.95 -16.20
C ALA A 56 18.63 3.30 -15.81
N ASN A 57 18.41 3.72 -14.56
CA ASN A 57 18.93 4.97 -13.99
C ASN A 57 18.40 6.26 -14.65
N SER A 58 17.23 6.20 -15.28
CA SER A 58 16.53 7.40 -15.72
C SER A 58 16.29 8.38 -14.57
N GLU A 59 16.22 9.67 -14.87
CA GLU A 59 15.86 10.73 -13.91
C GLU A 59 14.34 10.75 -13.61
N GLY A 60 13.63 9.63 -13.82
CA GLY A 60 12.17 9.56 -13.77
C GLY A 60 11.52 10.20 -14.99
N ILE A 61 11.92 9.76 -16.19
CA ILE A 61 11.46 10.36 -17.45
C ILE A 61 9.95 10.19 -17.62
N GLY A 62 9.35 9.13 -17.07
CA GLY A 62 7.92 8.92 -17.13
C GLY A 62 7.15 9.91 -16.26
N ILE A 63 7.74 10.33 -15.14
CA ILE A 63 7.17 11.38 -14.29
C ILE A 63 7.25 12.72 -15.02
N ILE A 64 8.41 13.05 -15.59
CA ILE A 64 8.64 14.30 -16.32
C ILE A 64 7.71 14.44 -17.53
N ASN A 65 7.45 13.33 -18.23
CA ASN A 65 6.63 13.30 -19.45
C ASN A 65 5.18 12.88 -19.20
N ASN A 66 4.71 12.85 -17.95
CA ASN A 66 3.32 12.51 -17.58
C ASN A 66 2.83 11.17 -18.16
N TRP A 67 3.63 10.11 -18.09
CA TRP A 67 3.23 8.77 -18.55
C TRP A 67 1.96 8.24 -17.88
N ALA A 68 1.61 8.74 -16.69
CA ALA A 68 0.36 8.42 -16.02
C ALA A 68 -0.91 8.82 -16.80
N GLU A 69 -0.82 9.81 -17.68
CA GLU A 69 -1.92 10.30 -18.53
C GLU A 69 -2.03 9.53 -19.86
N MET A 70 -1.06 8.65 -20.15
CA MET A 70 -0.94 7.90 -21.40
C MET A 70 -1.48 6.47 -21.26
N ASP A 71 -1.85 5.84 -22.38
CA ASP A 71 -2.00 4.39 -22.44
C ASP A 71 -0.65 3.74 -22.74
N LEU A 72 -0.03 3.19 -21.70
CA LEU A 72 1.32 2.63 -21.79
C LEU A 72 1.42 1.48 -22.79
N SER A 73 0.30 0.80 -23.10
CA SER A 73 0.31 -0.35 -24.00
C SER A 73 0.43 0.01 -25.48
N PHE A 74 0.10 1.26 -25.85
CA PHE A 74 0.23 1.77 -27.22
C PHE A 74 1.46 2.67 -27.40
N GLU A 75 1.84 3.42 -26.36
CA GLU A 75 2.89 4.43 -26.47
C GLU A 75 4.31 3.85 -26.39
N PHE A 76 4.50 2.63 -25.86
CA PHE A 76 5.82 2.06 -25.61
C PHE A 76 6.01 0.69 -26.24
N GLU A 77 7.06 0.54 -27.06
CA GLU A 77 7.41 -0.73 -27.71
C GLU A 77 7.79 -1.83 -26.69
N ASN A 78 8.33 -1.45 -25.53
CA ASN A 78 8.70 -2.37 -24.46
C ASN A 78 7.56 -2.63 -23.47
N ALA A 79 6.32 -2.24 -23.80
CA ALA A 79 5.16 -2.56 -22.99
C ALA A 79 4.89 -4.07 -23.01
N THR A 80 4.77 -4.64 -21.82
CA THR A 80 4.50 -6.08 -21.62
C THR A 80 3.34 -6.28 -20.65
N LYS A 81 2.98 -7.53 -20.38
CA LYS A 81 2.04 -7.89 -19.31
C LYS A 81 2.78 -8.64 -18.22
N ILE A 82 2.58 -8.23 -16.97
CA ILE A 82 3.21 -8.86 -15.81
C ILE A 82 2.16 -9.21 -14.75
N PRO A 83 2.24 -10.40 -14.11
CA PRO A 83 1.39 -10.73 -12.99
C PRO A 83 1.67 -9.83 -11.79
N VAL A 84 0.59 -9.48 -11.09
CA VAL A 84 0.58 -8.88 -9.76
C VAL A 84 -0.31 -9.77 -8.88
N PRO A 85 0.14 -10.16 -7.67
CA PRO A 85 1.43 -9.83 -7.05
C PRO A 85 2.57 -10.70 -7.57
N ALA A 86 3.73 -10.08 -7.83
CA ALA A 86 4.97 -10.76 -8.12
C ALA A 86 6.16 -9.79 -8.09
N ALA A 87 7.35 -10.32 -7.85
CA ALA A 87 8.58 -9.61 -8.19
C ALA A 87 8.81 -9.69 -9.69
N TYR A 88 9.08 -8.56 -10.36
CA TYR A 88 9.24 -8.56 -11.81
C TYR A 88 10.53 -9.24 -12.30
N ASN A 89 11.52 -9.36 -11.40
CA ASN A 89 12.90 -9.67 -11.74
C ASN A 89 13.07 -11.02 -12.43
N ASP A 90 12.31 -12.04 -12.02
CA ASP A 90 12.43 -13.41 -12.54
C ASP A 90 11.28 -13.81 -13.47
N LEU A 91 10.49 -12.84 -13.94
CA LEU A 91 9.35 -13.10 -14.85
C LEU A 91 9.71 -13.02 -16.33
N SER A 92 10.94 -12.60 -16.64
CA SER A 92 11.52 -12.60 -17.98
C SER A 92 12.90 -13.24 -17.95
N PHE A 93 13.35 -13.76 -19.10
CA PHE A 93 14.72 -14.22 -19.30
C PHE A 93 15.71 -13.05 -19.56
N GLU A 94 15.21 -11.82 -19.66
CA GLU A 94 16.02 -10.63 -19.88
C GLU A 94 16.79 -10.22 -18.62
N ARG A 95 18.13 -10.34 -18.67
CA ARG A 95 19.02 -9.91 -17.58
C ARG A 95 18.90 -8.44 -17.23
N ASP A 96 18.54 -7.61 -18.22
CA ASP A 96 18.35 -6.17 -18.02
C ASP A 96 17.09 -5.87 -17.21
N LEU A 97 16.04 -6.69 -17.30
CA LEU A 97 14.87 -6.59 -16.42
C LEU A 97 15.19 -7.15 -15.03
N GLN A 98 15.85 -8.32 -14.97
CA GLN A 98 16.21 -8.96 -13.71
C GLN A 98 17.02 -8.02 -12.80
N ASN A 99 18.03 -7.36 -13.36
CA ASN A 99 18.96 -6.49 -12.63
C ASN A 99 18.60 -4.99 -12.73
N HIS A 100 17.37 -4.67 -13.16
CA HIS A 100 16.96 -3.28 -13.35
C HIS A 100 17.03 -2.50 -12.04
N VAL A 101 17.59 -1.29 -12.11
CA VAL A 101 17.59 -0.30 -11.04
C VAL A 101 16.96 0.99 -11.57
N GLY A 102 15.92 1.45 -10.89
CA GLY A 102 15.20 2.66 -11.24
C GLY A 102 13.70 2.44 -11.38
N TRP A 103 13.09 3.20 -12.29
CA TRP A 103 11.64 3.27 -12.44
C TRP A 103 11.08 2.15 -13.32
N VAL A 104 9.97 1.59 -12.88
CA VAL A 104 9.07 0.74 -13.66
C VAL A 104 7.64 1.21 -13.46
N TRP A 105 6.78 0.99 -14.44
CA TRP A 105 5.41 1.47 -14.46
C TRP A 105 4.45 0.31 -14.65
N TYR A 106 3.42 0.28 -13.81
CA TYR A 106 2.31 -0.67 -13.88
C TYR A 106 1.03 0.08 -14.23
N GLN A 107 0.21 -0.46 -15.13
CA GLN A 107 -1.08 0.13 -15.47
C GLN A 107 -2.18 -0.92 -15.63
N ARG A 108 -3.36 -0.61 -15.08
CA ARG A 108 -4.57 -1.45 -15.19
C ARG A 108 -5.84 -0.61 -15.16
N LEU A 109 -6.82 -1.04 -15.95
CA LEU A 109 -8.17 -0.49 -15.91
C LEU A 109 -8.99 -1.14 -14.80
N TYR A 110 -9.81 -0.32 -14.13
CA TYR A 110 -10.80 -0.74 -13.15
C TYR A 110 -12.18 -0.17 -13.52
N TRP A 111 -13.19 -1.02 -13.47
CA TRP A 111 -14.58 -0.64 -13.70
C TRP A 111 -15.31 -0.65 -12.36
N LEU A 112 -15.82 0.50 -11.95
CA LEU A 112 -16.64 0.59 -10.74
C LEU A 112 -17.96 -0.18 -10.95
N PRO A 113 -18.30 -1.19 -10.11
CA PRO A 113 -19.55 -1.93 -10.25
C PRO A 113 -20.78 -1.01 -10.21
N SER A 114 -21.75 -1.25 -11.10
CA SER A 114 -22.97 -0.43 -11.21
C SER A 114 -23.84 -0.45 -9.96
N THR A 115 -23.75 -1.51 -9.15
CA THR A 115 -24.41 -1.62 -7.84
C THR A 115 -23.92 -0.58 -6.84
N LEU A 116 -22.67 -0.12 -6.97
CA LEU A 116 -22.08 0.93 -6.13
C LEU A 116 -22.44 2.33 -6.62
N ILE A 117 -22.62 2.50 -7.93
CA ILE A 117 -22.99 3.78 -8.57
C ILE A 117 -24.42 4.21 -8.17
N ASN A 118 -25.35 3.26 -8.17
CA ASN A 118 -26.78 3.54 -7.96
C ASN A 118 -27.18 3.67 -6.48
N ASN A 119 -26.24 3.46 -5.55
CA ASN A 119 -26.52 3.42 -4.11
C ASN A 119 -26.49 4.81 -3.46
N GLN A 120 -27.28 5.76 -4.00
CA GLN A 120 -27.28 7.17 -3.56
C GLN A 120 -27.57 7.38 -2.06
N LYS A 121 -28.23 6.42 -1.39
CA LYS A 121 -28.53 6.50 0.05
C LYS A 121 -27.34 6.17 0.95
N ASN A 122 -26.38 5.39 0.46
CA ASN A 122 -25.20 4.95 1.20
C ASN A 122 -23.96 5.16 0.33
N ARG A 123 -23.52 6.41 0.19
CA ARG A 123 -22.27 6.72 -0.51
C ARG A 123 -21.15 5.93 0.17
N LEU A 124 -20.49 5.03 -0.54
CA LEU A 124 -19.31 4.33 -0.03
C LEU A 124 -18.06 5.15 -0.32
N ARG A 125 -17.05 5.01 0.53
CA ARG A 125 -15.68 5.50 0.30
C ARG A 125 -14.87 4.35 -0.29
N SER A 126 -14.15 4.63 -1.38
CA SER A 126 -13.37 3.62 -2.09
C SER A 126 -11.89 3.85 -1.83
N PHE A 127 -11.16 2.82 -1.43
CA PHE A 127 -9.74 2.88 -1.12
C PHE A 127 -8.97 1.89 -1.97
N LEU A 128 -7.89 2.34 -2.60
CA LEU A 128 -6.94 1.45 -3.26
C LEU A 128 -5.89 1.01 -2.23
N HIS A 129 -5.98 -0.25 -1.81
CA HIS A 129 -5.15 -0.86 -0.80
C HIS A 129 -4.04 -1.72 -1.42
N PHE A 130 -2.81 -1.51 -0.97
CA PHE A 130 -1.61 -2.23 -1.40
C PHE A 130 -1.09 -3.07 -0.25
N GLY A 131 -0.84 -4.36 -0.47
CA GLY A 131 -0.18 -5.20 0.53
C GLY A 131 1.30 -4.84 0.72
N SER A 132 1.99 -4.50 -0.37
CA SER A 132 3.38 -3.99 -0.39
C SER A 132 3.85 -3.68 -1.81
N VAL A 133 4.64 -2.63 -1.96
CA VAL A 133 5.32 -2.25 -3.21
C VAL A 133 6.78 -1.95 -2.90
N GLN A 134 7.73 -2.57 -3.60
CA GLN A 134 9.16 -2.42 -3.32
C GLN A 134 9.84 -1.52 -4.37
N TYR A 135 10.34 -0.32 -4.02
CA TYR A 135 10.45 0.32 -2.68
C TYR A 135 9.69 1.64 -2.55
N PHE A 136 9.78 2.51 -3.56
CA PHE A 136 9.10 3.79 -3.60
C PHE A 136 7.99 3.76 -4.65
N ALA A 137 6.77 4.03 -4.24
CA ALA A 137 5.59 4.00 -5.10
C ALA A 137 5.00 5.41 -5.27
N ILE A 138 4.63 5.75 -6.50
CA ILE A 138 3.75 6.88 -6.82
C ILE A 138 2.51 6.32 -7.50
N VAL A 139 1.34 6.65 -6.97
CA VAL A 139 0.06 6.09 -7.40
C VAL A 139 -0.77 7.18 -8.07
N TYR A 140 -1.33 6.85 -9.22
CA TYR A 140 -2.16 7.73 -10.03
C TYR A 140 -3.51 7.10 -10.32
N LEU A 141 -4.53 7.94 -10.34
CA LEU A 141 -5.87 7.61 -10.80
C LEU A 141 -6.25 8.57 -11.93
N ASN A 142 -6.53 8.03 -13.12
CA ASN A 142 -6.91 8.81 -14.30
C ASN A 142 -5.91 9.94 -14.61
N GLY A 143 -4.61 9.63 -14.55
CA GLY A 143 -3.52 10.58 -14.78
C GLY A 143 -3.15 11.47 -13.58
N LYS A 144 -4.03 11.61 -12.58
CA LYS A 144 -3.76 12.45 -11.41
C LYS A 144 -3.12 11.66 -10.28
N GLU A 145 -2.03 12.18 -9.72
CA GLU A 145 -1.38 11.61 -8.53
C GLU A 145 -2.33 11.64 -7.33
N ILE A 146 -2.51 10.49 -6.68
CA ILE A 146 -3.33 10.35 -5.46
C ILE A 146 -2.50 10.09 -4.20
N GLY A 147 -1.21 9.76 -4.35
CA GLY A 147 -0.32 9.60 -3.21
C GLY A 147 0.99 8.90 -3.53
N ARG A 148 1.86 8.85 -2.51
CA ARG A 148 3.20 8.24 -2.56
C ARG A 148 3.45 7.40 -1.31
N HIS A 149 4.20 6.31 -1.46
CA HIS A 149 4.63 5.47 -0.33
C HIS A 149 6.11 5.13 -0.43
N VAL A 150 6.79 5.16 0.71
CA VAL A 150 8.19 4.76 0.87
C VAL A 150 8.23 3.56 1.82
N GLY A 151 8.67 2.41 1.34
CA GLY A 151 8.74 1.20 2.16
C GLY A 151 8.33 -0.06 1.39
N GLY A 152 9.11 -1.13 1.53
CA GLY A 152 8.98 -2.32 0.69
C GLY A 152 8.00 -3.40 1.13
N HIS A 153 7.60 -3.38 2.40
CA HIS A 153 7.04 -4.57 3.06
C HIS A 153 5.86 -4.28 3.98
N LEU A 154 5.37 -3.04 3.99
CA LEU A 154 4.20 -2.63 4.77
C LEU A 154 3.05 -2.23 3.84
N PRO A 155 1.80 -2.46 4.26
CA PRO A 155 0.66 -2.03 3.49
C PRO A 155 0.50 -0.51 3.56
N PHE A 156 -0.15 0.03 2.54
CA PHE A 156 -0.60 1.42 2.46
C PHE A 156 -1.86 1.50 1.60
N GLN A 157 -2.62 2.59 1.74
CA GLN A 157 -3.81 2.80 0.91
C GLN A 157 -4.04 4.27 0.62
N PHE A 158 -4.75 4.54 -0.47
CA PHE A 158 -5.19 5.88 -0.84
C PHE A 158 -6.68 5.88 -1.14
N GLU A 159 -7.39 6.92 -0.72
CA GLU A 159 -8.78 7.10 -1.09
C GLU A 159 -8.90 7.49 -2.58
N LEU A 160 -9.85 6.89 -3.28
CA LEU A 160 -10.14 7.12 -4.69
C LEU A 160 -11.22 8.19 -4.86
N GLU A 161 -10.96 9.41 -4.37
CA GLU A 161 -11.93 10.52 -4.40
C GLU A 161 -12.38 10.88 -5.83
N LEU A 162 -11.52 10.66 -6.82
CA LEU A 162 -11.73 11.00 -8.23
C LEU A 162 -12.22 9.82 -9.07
N ILE A 163 -12.69 8.76 -8.41
CA ILE A 163 -13.23 7.61 -9.10
C ILE A 163 -14.46 7.99 -9.92
N GLN A 164 -14.52 7.46 -11.14
CA GLN A 164 -15.55 7.79 -12.11
C GLN A 164 -16.42 6.57 -12.44
N ASN A 165 -17.61 6.82 -12.96
CA ASN A 165 -18.57 5.78 -13.40
C ASN A 165 -18.21 5.18 -14.79
N PHE A 166 -16.99 5.42 -15.26
CA PHE A 166 -16.42 4.90 -16.49
C PHE A 166 -15.09 4.19 -16.17
N PRO A 167 -14.41 3.56 -17.13
CA PRO A 167 -13.17 2.85 -16.84
C PRO A 167 -12.15 3.79 -16.20
N ASN A 168 -11.67 3.44 -15.02
CA ASN A 168 -10.67 4.18 -14.28
C ASN A 168 -9.28 3.59 -14.55
N LEU A 169 -8.34 4.42 -14.97
CA LEU A 169 -6.97 4.03 -15.23
C LEU A 169 -6.14 4.19 -13.96
N ILE A 170 -5.68 3.06 -13.41
CA ILE A 170 -4.78 3.03 -12.27
C ILE A 170 -3.37 2.86 -12.81
N THR A 171 -2.49 3.82 -12.51
CA THR A 171 -1.08 3.78 -12.89
C THR A 171 -0.22 3.85 -11.64
N ILE A 172 0.81 3.00 -11.55
CA ILE A 172 1.71 2.93 -10.40
C ILE A 172 3.15 2.98 -10.92
N ALA A 173 3.88 4.03 -10.56
CA ALA A 173 5.31 4.12 -10.79
C ALA A 173 6.04 3.55 -9.57
N VAL A 174 6.97 2.62 -9.77
CA VAL A 174 7.73 1.95 -8.72
C VAL A 174 9.22 2.16 -8.95
N ASN A 175 9.93 2.61 -7.92
CA ASN A 175 11.39 2.72 -7.92
C ASN A 175 12.00 1.81 -6.85
N ASN A 176 12.98 0.99 -7.23
CA ASN A 176 13.66 0.03 -6.34
C ASN A 176 15.06 0.48 -5.88
N THR A 177 15.42 1.75 -6.13
CA THR A 177 16.71 2.31 -5.74
C THR A 177 16.77 2.44 -4.22
N LEU A 178 17.75 1.78 -3.62
CA LEU A 178 18.10 1.90 -2.21
C LEU A 178 19.16 2.99 -2.01
N SER A 179 19.21 3.53 -0.80
CA SER A 179 20.20 4.51 -0.36
C SER A 179 20.57 4.25 1.10
N SER A 180 21.54 4.99 1.63
CA SER A 180 21.90 4.91 3.05
C SER A 180 20.76 5.32 4.00
N TYR A 181 19.71 5.95 3.46
CA TYR A 181 18.51 6.38 4.19
C TYR A 181 17.32 5.43 4.00
N THR A 182 17.40 4.45 3.11
CA THR A 182 16.33 3.46 2.94
C THR A 182 16.42 2.36 4.00
N ILE A 183 15.31 1.65 4.21
CA ILE A 183 15.26 0.45 5.04
C ILE A 183 14.69 -0.68 4.17
N PRO A 184 15.50 -1.68 3.77
CA PRO A 184 16.93 -1.85 4.09
C PRO A 184 17.85 -0.81 3.42
N PRO A 185 19.04 -0.54 3.98
CA PRO A 185 20.00 0.39 3.39
C PRO A 185 20.76 -0.24 2.22
N GLY A 186 21.16 0.60 1.29
CA GLY A 186 22.06 0.24 0.19
C GLY A 186 22.92 1.43 -0.22
N GLU A 187 23.97 1.17 -0.98
CA GLU A 187 24.77 2.22 -1.59
C GLU A 187 24.58 2.23 -3.10
N PHE A 188 24.65 3.40 -3.70
CA PHE A 188 24.60 3.51 -5.14
C PHE A 188 25.85 4.24 -5.63
N ASN A 189 26.53 3.65 -6.61
CA ASN A 189 27.74 4.21 -7.21
C ASN A 189 27.43 4.67 -8.63
N ILE A 190 27.75 5.93 -8.94
CA ILE A 190 27.64 6.46 -10.30
C ILE A 190 28.93 6.12 -11.05
N ILE A 191 28.84 5.18 -11.99
CA ILE A 191 29.91 4.80 -12.89
C ILE A 191 29.75 5.58 -14.18
N ASN A 192 30.71 6.44 -14.49
CA ASN A 192 30.78 7.12 -15.78
C ASN A 192 31.41 6.15 -16.79
N LEU A 193 30.64 5.78 -17.80
CA LEU A 193 31.13 4.99 -18.92
C LEU A 193 31.93 5.85 -19.89
N SER A 194 32.88 5.23 -20.58
CA SER A 194 33.65 5.85 -21.67
C SER A 194 32.77 6.36 -22.82
N SER A 195 31.54 5.85 -22.96
CA SER A 195 30.53 6.33 -23.91
C SER A 195 29.88 7.67 -23.51
N GLY A 196 30.17 8.19 -22.31
CA GLY A 196 29.49 9.36 -21.73
C GLY A 196 28.21 9.02 -20.96
N ASN A 197 27.75 7.77 -21.00
CA ASN A 197 26.60 7.31 -20.23
C ASN A 197 26.96 7.14 -18.74
N LYS A 198 25.97 7.31 -17.87
CA LYS A 198 26.10 7.05 -16.43
C LYS A 198 25.34 5.78 -16.06
N ILE A 199 25.97 4.89 -15.31
CA ILE A 199 25.29 3.75 -14.69
C ILE A 199 25.27 3.97 -13.19
N ILE A 200 24.11 3.79 -12.56
CA ILE A 200 24.03 3.65 -11.11
C ILE A 200 24.09 2.17 -10.79
N GLN A 201 25.16 1.74 -10.12
CA GLN A 201 25.28 0.40 -9.59
C GLN A 201 24.76 0.40 -8.14
N GLN A 202 23.70 -0.37 -7.89
CA GLN A 202 23.18 -0.60 -6.55
C GLN A 202 24.00 -1.69 -5.84
N THR A 203 24.45 -1.40 -4.62
CA THR A 203 25.23 -2.30 -3.77
C THR A 203 24.46 -2.48 -2.46
N PRO A 204 23.64 -3.54 -2.34
CA PRO A 204 22.90 -3.80 -1.11
C PRO A 204 23.84 -4.26 0.00
N ASN A 205 23.58 -3.82 1.24
CA ASN A 205 24.32 -4.25 2.43
C ASN A 205 23.63 -5.46 3.12
N PHE A 206 23.05 -6.36 2.33
CA PHE A 206 22.31 -7.53 2.80
C PHE A 206 22.46 -8.73 1.85
N ASP A 207 22.32 -9.94 2.38
CA ASP A 207 22.56 -11.22 1.69
C ASP A 207 21.26 -11.87 1.15
N PHE A 208 20.47 -11.07 0.45
CA PHE A 208 19.32 -11.53 -0.32
C PHE A 208 19.14 -10.64 -1.56
N PHE A 209 18.51 -11.17 -2.60
CA PHE A 209 18.29 -10.41 -3.82
C PHE A 209 17.27 -9.28 -3.61
N ASN A 210 17.54 -8.08 -4.14
CA ASN A 210 16.63 -6.92 -4.05
C ASN A 210 15.46 -7.06 -5.06
N TYR A 211 14.61 -8.07 -4.85
CA TYR A 211 13.39 -8.27 -5.61
C TYR A 211 12.48 -7.04 -5.53
N ALA A 212 11.92 -6.62 -6.64
CA ALA A 212 11.18 -5.37 -6.76
C ALA A 212 9.85 -5.54 -7.52
N GLY A 213 8.99 -4.53 -7.39
CA GLY A 213 7.65 -4.51 -7.98
C GLY A 213 6.56 -4.57 -6.92
N ILE A 214 5.39 -5.07 -7.33
CA ILE A 214 4.21 -5.16 -6.47
C ILE A 214 4.15 -6.58 -5.89
N LEU A 215 4.69 -6.75 -4.68
CA LEU A 215 5.01 -8.06 -4.11
C LEU A 215 3.86 -8.71 -3.34
N ARG A 216 2.78 -7.97 -3.05
CA ARG A 216 1.59 -8.46 -2.35
C ARG A 216 0.32 -7.89 -3.00
N PRO A 217 -0.84 -8.51 -2.76
CA PRO A 217 -2.08 -8.18 -3.45
C PRO A 217 -2.44 -6.69 -3.44
N ILE A 218 -3.10 -6.27 -4.51
CA ILE A 218 -3.78 -4.97 -4.57
C ILE A 218 -5.28 -5.23 -4.48
N GLN A 219 -5.97 -4.42 -3.70
CA GLN A 219 -7.43 -4.50 -3.57
C GLN A 219 -8.06 -3.11 -3.64
N ILE A 220 -9.31 -3.05 -4.08
CA ILE A 220 -10.17 -1.89 -3.85
C ILE A 220 -11.13 -2.25 -2.72
N TRP A 221 -11.15 -1.41 -1.69
CA TRP A 221 -12.04 -1.56 -0.55
C TRP A 221 -13.12 -0.49 -0.62
N HIS A 222 -14.37 -0.91 -0.61
CA HIS A 222 -15.51 -0.02 -0.46
C HIS A 222 -16.02 -0.11 0.97
N LEU A 223 -15.89 1.00 1.69
CA LEU A 223 -16.25 1.15 3.09
C LEU A 223 -17.44 2.12 3.23
N PRO A 224 -18.25 2.02 4.29
CA PRO A 224 -19.23 3.05 4.61
C PRO A 224 -18.52 4.40 4.89
N GLN A 225 -19.28 5.50 4.94
CA GLN A 225 -18.72 6.82 5.27
C GLN A 225 -18.01 6.82 6.63
N ILE A 226 -18.69 6.25 7.62
CA ILE A 226 -18.17 6.01 8.96
C ILE A 226 -17.79 4.54 9.07
N PHE A 227 -16.52 4.24 9.33
CA PHE A 227 -15.97 2.91 9.46
C PHE A 227 -14.97 2.82 10.61
N ILE A 228 -14.73 1.60 11.08
CA ILE A 228 -13.69 1.31 12.07
C ILE A 228 -12.32 1.37 11.36
N ASN A 229 -11.51 2.32 11.81
CA ASN A 229 -10.17 2.59 11.31
C ASN A 229 -9.11 1.69 11.96
N ASP A 230 -9.18 1.52 13.29
CA ASP A 230 -8.26 0.68 14.06
C ASP A 230 -8.97 -0.06 15.21
N ILE A 231 -8.42 -1.21 15.58
CA ILE A 231 -8.84 -2.01 16.72
C ILE A 231 -7.60 -2.49 17.46
N LYS A 232 -7.49 -2.11 18.72
CA LYS A 232 -6.47 -2.63 19.63
C LYS A 232 -7.12 -3.56 20.65
N LEU A 233 -6.63 -4.78 20.74
CA LEU A 233 -7.01 -5.78 21.75
C LEU A 233 -5.80 -6.13 22.60
N ILE A 234 -5.95 -6.10 23.92
CA ILE A 234 -4.91 -6.51 24.88
C ILE A 234 -5.53 -7.54 25.82
N ALA A 235 -4.96 -8.74 25.83
CA ALA A 235 -5.35 -9.83 26.72
C ALA A 235 -4.15 -10.37 27.51
N ASP A 236 -4.40 -10.92 28.69
CA ASP A 236 -3.38 -11.57 29.53
C ASP A 236 -3.70 -13.03 29.88
N CYS A 237 -2.76 -13.68 30.58
CA CYS A 237 -2.89 -15.08 30.99
C CYS A 237 -3.90 -15.33 32.12
N TYR A 238 -4.46 -14.29 32.73
CA TYR A 238 -5.51 -14.37 33.75
C TYR A 238 -6.91 -14.21 33.16
N GLY A 239 -7.01 -14.07 31.83
CA GLY A 239 -8.26 -13.87 31.10
C GLY A 239 -8.75 -12.43 31.12
N ASN A 240 -7.96 -11.46 31.56
CA ASN A 240 -8.32 -10.05 31.41
C ASN A 240 -8.23 -9.69 29.93
N LEU A 241 -9.23 -8.96 29.43
CA LEU A 241 -9.32 -8.48 28.06
C LEU A 241 -9.68 -7.00 28.08
N SER A 242 -9.01 -6.20 27.27
CA SER A 242 -9.36 -4.81 27.01
C SER A 242 -9.31 -4.51 25.53
N TYR A 243 -10.15 -3.58 25.10
CA TYR A 243 -10.17 -3.12 23.72
C TYR A 243 -10.26 -1.61 23.61
N SER A 244 -9.77 -1.07 22.50
CA SER A 244 -10.06 0.27 22.02
C SER A 244 -10.28 0.25 20.51
N ILE A 245 -11.31 0.95 20.05
CA ILE A 245 -11.73 1.09 18.66
C ILE A 245 -11.55 2.55 18.27
N GLU A 246 -10.93 2.77 17.12
CA GLU A 246 -10.85 4.07 16.46
C GLU A 246 -11.75 4.05 15.23
N ILE A 247 -12.55 5.10 15.06
CA ILE A 247 -13.35 5.35 13.85
C ILE A 247 -12.69 6.46 13.03
N ASN A 248 -12.97 6.50 11.72
CA ASN A 248 -12.29 7.41 10.79
C ASN A 248 -12.59 8.90 10.98
N GLU A 249 -13.54 9.27 11.84
CA GLU A 249 -13.93 10.66 12.10
C GLU A 249 -14.56 10.82 13.49
N GLU A 250 -14.47 12.01 14.07
CA GLU A 250 -15.17 12.33 15.32
C GLU A 250 -16.65 12.62 15.07
N LEU A 251 -17.52 11.98 15.84
CA LEU A 251 -18.96 12.13 15.72
C LEU A 251 -19.53 12.88 16.93
N GLN A 252 -20.41 13.86 16.68
CA GLN A 252 -21.14 14.55 17.75
C GLN A 252 -22.06 13.61 18.52
N ILE A 253 -22.65 12.63 17.81
CA ILE A 253 -23.49 11.58 18.39
C ILE A 253 -22.92 10.26 17.91
N LEU A 254 -22.30 9.52 18.83
CA LEU A 254 -21.76 8.21 18.54
C LEU A 254 -22.90 7.20 18.31
N PRO A 255 -22.84 6.39 17.25
CA PRO A 255 -23.74 5.27 17.10
C PRO A 255 -23.51 4.27 18.24
N LYS A 256 -24.50 3.40 18.48
CA LYS A 256 -24.32 2.30 19.41
C LYS A 256 -23.25 1.35 18.87
N ILE A 257 -22.15 1.22 19.60
CA ILE A 257 -21.06 0.28 19.31
C ILE A 257 -21.18 -0.89 20.27
N ILE A 258 -21.27 -2.09 19.72
CA ILE A 258 -21.38 -3.35 20.45
C ILE A 258 -20.16 -4.17 20.07
N VAL A 259 -19.48 -4.72 21.06
CA VAL A 259 -18.35 -5.64 20.86
C VAL A 259 -18.71 -6.99 21.49
N THR A 260 -18.76 -8.02 20.66
CA THR A 260 -19.10 -9.37 21.07
C THR A 260 -17.88 -10.27 20.95
N ILE A 261 -17.52 -10.95 22.03
CA ILE A 261 -16.40 -11.90 22.03
C ILE A 261 -16.96 -13.31 21.96
N PHE A 262 -16.49 -14.08 20.99
CA PHE A 262 -16.88 -15.46 20.73
C PHE A 262 -15.75 -16.44 21.00
N TYR A 263 -16.11 -17.62 21.51
CA TYR A 263 -15.26 -18.81 21.52
C TYR A 263 -16.01 -19.97 20.86
N GLY A 264 -15.57 -20.35 19.66
CA GLY A 264 -16.43 -21.14 18.76
C GLY A 264 -17.73 -20.37 18.49
N ASN A 265 -18.88 -21.02 18.66
CA ASN A 265 -20.20 -20.41 18.39
C ASN A 265 -20.84 -19.79 19.64
N LYS A 266 -20.09 -19.63 20.74
CA LYS A 266 -20.62 -19.13 22.02
C LYS A 266 -20.14 -17.72 22.29
N ILE A 267 -21.07 -16.84 22.64
CA ILE A 267 -20.76 -15.52 23.20
C ILE A 267 -20.20 -15.74 24.61
N VAL A 268 -19.00 -15.23 24.85
CA VAL A 268 -18.33 -15.28 26.16
C VAL A 268 -18.22 -13.91 26.82
N ALA A 269 -18.35 -12.83 26.06
CA ALA A 269 -18.47 -11.47 26.59
C ALA A 269 -19.24 -10.59 25.60
N LEU A 270 -19.97 -9.61 26.14
CA LEU A 270 -20.67 -8.56 25.40
C LEU A 270 -20.36 -7.23 26.08
N MET A 271 -19.86 -6.27 25.32
CA MET A 271 -19.45 -4.95 25.81
C MET A 271 -20.01 -3.88 24.87
N GLU A 272 -20.06 -2.65 25.36
CA GLU A 272 -20.50 -1.49 24.57
C GLU A 272 -19.49 -0.35 24.65
N GLY A 273 -19.48 0.48 23.60
CA GLY A 273 -18.65 1.68 23.48
C GLY A 273 -17.33 1.47 22.74
N LEU A 274 -16.62 2.58 22.49
CA LEU A 274 -15.34 2.60 21.77
C LEU A 274 -14.19 1.94 22.55
N SER A 275 -14.30 1.83 23.87
CA SER A 275 -13.31 1.11 24.67
C SER A 275 -13.97 0.49 25.89
N ASN A 276 -13.51 -0.69 26.29
CA ASN A 276 -13.98 -1.37 27.48
C ASN A 276 -12.96 -2.39 27.99
N LYS A 277 -13.23 -2.94 29.17
CA LYS A 277 -12.45 -4.03 29.77
C LYS A 277 -13.38 -5.07 30.37
N THR A 278 -13.01 -6.33 30.27
CA THR A 278 -13.75 -7.46 30.84
C THR A 278 -12.79 -8.56 31.27
N LYS A 279 -13.33 -9.60 31.90
CA LYS A 279 -12.61 -10.82 32.25
C LYS A 279 -13.34 -12.03 31.69
N ILE A 280 -12.64 -12.85 30.90
CA ILE A 280 -13.13 -14.13 30.40
C ILE A 280 -12.85 -15.18 31.46
N GLU A 281 -13.88 -15.58 32.18
CA GLU A 281 -13.78 -16.63 33.20
C GLU A 281 -13.35 -17.96 32.58
N LYS A 282 -12.33 -18.61 33.17
CA LYS A 282 -11.72 -19.84 32.66
C LYS A 282 -11.31 -19.74 31.18
N ALA A 283 -10.62 -18.66 30.82
CA ALA A 283 -10.12 -18.43 29.47
C ALA A 283 -9.30 -19.62 28.93
N ASN A 284 -9.59 -20.02 27.70
CA ASN A 284 -8.80 -21.01 26.97
C ASN A 284 -7.62 -20.29 26.31
N LEU A 285 -6.45 -20.31 26.94
CA LEU A 285 -5.29 -19.58 26.44
C LEU A 285 -4.80 -20.12 25.09
N TRP A 286 -4.27 -19.22 24.25
CA TRP A 286 -3.54 -19.61 23.05
C TRP A 286 -2.17 -20.19 23.45
N TRP A 287 -1.80 -21.32 22.85
CA TRP A 287 -0.50 -21.95 23.08
C TRP A 287 0.30 -22.11 21.80
N PRO A 288 1.63 -21.92 21.85
CA PRO A 288 2.53 -22.31 20.77
C PRO A 288 2.41 -23.79 20.43
N ARG A 289 2.81 -24.12 19.20
CA ARG A 289 2.87 -25.51 18.72
C ARG A 289 3.69 -26.37 19.70
N GLY A 290 3.09 -27.46 20.17
CA GLY A 290 3.71 -28.41 21.09
C GLY A 290 3.51 -28.10 22.59
N MET A 291 2.90 -26.95 22.94
CA MET A 291 2.64 -26.58 24.34
C MET A 291 1.16 -26.61 24.72
N GLY A 292 0.26 -26.71 23.74
CA GLY A 292 -1.18 -26.75 23.95
C GLY A 292 -1.95 -26.52 22.65
N LYS A 293 -3.22 -26.14 22.79
CA LYS A 293 -4.09 -25.80 21.64
C LYS A 293 -3.94 -24.32 21.27
N PRO A 294 -3.94 -23.97 19.97
CA PRO A 294 -3.93 -22.59 19.51
C PRO A 294 -5.35 -22.00 19.60
N ASN A 295 -5.88 -21.87 20.82
CA ASN A 295 -7.25 -21.37 21.02
C ASN A 295 -7.35 -19.91 20.57
N LEU A 296 -8.28 -19.62 19.67
CA LEU A 296 -8.56 -18.28 19.16
C LEU A 296 -9.98 -17.88 19.54
N TYR A 297 -10.12 -16.63 19.97
CA TYR A 297 -11.40 -15.96 20.16
C TYR A 297 -11.64 -15.03 18.98
N ILE A 298 -12.91 -14.77 18.65
CA ILE A 298 -13.30 -13.81 17.62
C ILE A 298 -13.92 -12.61 18.33
N ALA A 299 -13.49 -11.41 17.95
CA ALA A 299 -14.13 -10.16 18.35
C ALA A 299 -14.91 -9.63 17.13
N GLU A 300 -16.22 -9.47 17.29
CA GLU A 300 -17.13 -8.87 16.30
C GLU A 300 -17.66 -7.53 16.81
#